data_AF-A0AA39C9F4-F1
#
_entry.id   AF-A0AA39C9F4-F1
#
_cell.length_a   1.000
_cell.length_b   1.000
_cell.length_c   1.000
_cell.angle_alpha   90.00
_cell.angle_beta   90.00
_cell.angle_gamma   90.00
#
_symmetry.space_group_name_H-M   'P 1'
#
loop_
_entity.id
_entity.type
_entity.pdbx_description
1 polymer ?
#
loop_
_entity_poly.entity_id
_entity_poly.type
_entity_poly.pdbx_seq_one_letter_code
_entity_poly.pdbx_strand_id
1 'polypeptide(L)'
;MGGRLRHKGRFIKKKSTREKGQIGPRGVDSTELGKNLRCCQCNDVLHLDNIVDKTRSGLNSILRVKCTKCVAITRVPIGKLHVVNTNKKCKNSDSTTGVVLGAVHAGYGCSGLDKIFACSNMPTISMETFKQYEREVGPAIEETAQESCKKAAKEECKYDVILQIAGWCETHAFSVYINPTKNIDDKASVHTGLINIKEQLVALTNKNIVFESAKSYRTCLNHLTTL
;
A
#
# COMPACT_ATOMS: atom_id res chain seq x y z
N MET A 1 -22.95 -26.49 25.84
CA MET A 1 -21.62 -26.89 25.32
C MET A 1 -21.41 -26.22 23.97
N GLY A 2 -20.71 -25.08 23.93
CA GLY A 2 -20.43 -24.33 22.69
C GLY A 2 -18.94 -24.16 22.50
N GLY A 3 -18.33 -25.01 21.67
CA GLY A 3 -16.90 -24.98 21.38
C GLY A 3 -16.54 -23.86 20.41
N ARG A 4 -15.75 -22.89 20.86
CA ARG A 4 -15.24 -21.78 20.04
C ARG A 4 -13.90 -22.21 19.41
N LEU A 5 -13.91 -22.47 18.10
CA LEU A 5 -12.72 -22.76 17.30
C LEU A 5 -11.75 -21.56 17.33
N ARG A 6 -10.57 -21.77 17.92
CA ARG A 6 -9.47 -20.78 17.89
C ARG A 6 -8.65 -20.99 16.62
N HIS A 7 -8.78 -20.07 15.66
CA HIS A 7 -7.83 -19.97 14.55
C HIS A 7 -6.44 -19.59 15.10
N LYS A 8 -5.48 -20.50 14.97
CA LYS A 8 -4.05 -20.22 15.23
C LYS A 8 -3.48 -19.45 14.04
N GLY A 9 -3.66 -18.14 14.05
CA GLY A 9 -2.89 -17.23 13.19
C GLY A 9 -1.42 -17.27 13.59
N ARG A 10 -0.57 -17.82 12.72
CA ARG A 10 0.89 -17.84 12.90
C ARG A 10 1.41 -16.41 12.67
N PHE A 11 1.46 -15.61 13.74
CA PHE A 11 2.14 -14.32 13.71
C PHE A 11 3.61 -14.54 13.35
N ILE A 12 3.98 -14.15 12.13
CA ILE A 12 5.37 -13.99 11.74
C ILE A 12 5.92 -12.85 12.59
N LYS A 13 6.68 -13.19 13.64
CA LYS A 13 7.47 -12.23 14.41
C LYS A 13 8.51 -11.62 13.48
N LYS A 14 8.21 -10.47 12.86
CA LYS A 14 9.25 -9.63 12.26
C LYS A 14 10.21 -9.23 13.40
N LYS A 15 11.49 -9.62 13.28
CA LYS A 15 12.54 -9.19 14.20
C LYS A 15 12.61 -7.66 14.14
N SER A 16 12.26 -7.00 15.24
CA SER A 16 12.52 -5.58 15.47
C SER A 16 14.03 -5.39 15.60
N THR A 17 14.71 -5.09 14.50
CA THR A 17 16.03 -4.49 14.54
C THR A 17 15.88 -3.08 15.09
N ARG A 18 16.19 -2.88 16.38
CA ARG A 18 16.39 -1.54 16.94
C ARG A 18 17.56 -0.92 16.18
N GLU A 19 17.26 -0.02 15.25
CA GLU A 19 18.27 0.87 14.68
C GLU A 19 18.88 1.71 15.81
N LYS A 20 20.21 1.82 15.80
CA LYS A 20 20.95 2.74 16.67
C LYS A 20 20.71 4.17 16.18
N GLY A 21 19.55 4.69 16.55
CA GLY A 21 19.10 6.05 16.29
C GLY A 21 17.85 6.27 17.12
N GLN A 22 18.02 6.60 18.40
CA GLN A 22 16.88 6.93 19.24
C GLN A 22 16.28 8.24 18.75
N ILE A 23 15.17 8.11 18.02
CA ILE A 23 14.31 9.23 17.66
C ILE A 23 13.68 9.74 18.96
N GLY A 24 14.23 10.82 19.51
CA GLY A 24 13.60 11.54 20.63
C GLY A 24 12.23 12.12 20.22
N PRO A 25 11.47 12.71 21.16
CA PRO A 25 10.08 13.16 20.97
C PRO A 25 9.84 14.22 19.86
N ARG A 26 10.88 14.59 19.09
CA ARG A 26 10.79 15.52 17.95
C ARG A 26 11.27 14.94 16.60
N GLY A 27 11.39 13.63 16.43
CA GLY A 27 11.62 13.10 15.07
C GLY A 27 12.93 13.55 14.43
N VAL A 28 14.00 13.71 15.24
CA VAL A 28 15.29 14.25 14.77
C VAL A 28 16.15 13.11 14.23
N ASP A 29 16.52 13.17 12.95
CA ASP A 29 17.59 12.35 12.39
C ASP A 29 18.94 12.95 12.82
N SER A 30 19.51 12.43 13.91
CA SER A 30 20.79 12.91 14.46
C SER A 30 21.94 12.79 13.47
N THR A 31 21.88 11.80 12.57
CA THR A 31 22.89 11.57 11.55
C THR A 31 22.82 12.66 10.49
N GLU A 32 21.62 12.98 10.04
CA GLU A 32 21.40 14.04 9.05
C GLU A 32 21.71 15.43 9.62
N LEU A 33 21.27 15.71 10.85
CA LEU A 33 21.60 16.94 11.54
C LEU A 33 23.12 17.13 11.68
N GLY A 34 23.85 16.08 12.06
CA GLY A 34 25.31 16.12 12.17
C GLY A 34 26.02 16.46 10.86
N LYS A 35 25.49 15.98 9.72
CA LYS A 35 26.00 16.34 8.38
C LYS A 35 25.70 17.80 8.04
N ASN A 36 24.49 18.26 8.37
CA ASN A 36 24.01 19.59 8.02
C ASN A 36 24.61 20.70 8.91
N LEU A 37 25.17 20.37 10.08
CA LEU A 37 25.83 21.31 11.01
C LEU A 37 27.22 21.75 10.53
N ARG A 38 27.30 22.24 9.30
CA ARG A 38 28.50 22.81 8.69
C ARG A 38 28.21 24.18 8.14
N CYS A 39 29.15 25.10 8.34
CA CYS A 39 29.02 26.45 7.83
C CYS A 39 28.99 26.48 6.30
N CYS A 40 28.07 27.24 5.70
CA CYS A 40 28.00 27.37 4.24
C CYS A 40 29.19 28.13 3.62
N GLN A 41 29.98 28.86 4.41
CA GLN A 41 31.11 29.67 3.92
C GLN A 41 32.46 28.99 4.19
N CYS A 42 32.75 28.65 5.45
CA CYS A 42 34.04 28.09 5.85
C CYS A 42 34.03 26.57 6.10
N ASN A 43 32.88 25.92 5.93
CA ASN A 43 32.68 24.47 6.15
C ASN A 43 33.00 23.97 7.59
N ASP A 44 33.21 24.89 8.53
CA ASP A 44 33.49 24.58 9.93
C ASP A 44 32.25 24.03 10.65
N VAL A 45 32.47 23.26 11.71
CA VAL A 45 31.37 22.68 12.50
C VAL A 45 30.61 23.79 13.22
N LEU A 46 29.28 23.76 13.11
CA LEU A 46 28.40 24.73 13.75
C LEU A 46 27.98 24.21 15.14
N HIS A 47 28.04 25.09 16.14
CA HIS A 47 27.59 24.78 17.49
C HIS A 47 26.11 25.13 17.67
N LEU A 48 25.34 24.23 18.28
CA LEU A 48 23.92 24.45 18.57
C LEU A 48 23.67 25.60 19.55
N ASP A 49 24.66 25.97 20.37
CA ASP A 49 24.56 27.13 21.28
C ASP A 49 24.49 28.46 20.52
N ASN A 50 24.91 28.49 19.24
CA ASN A 50 24.90 29.69 18.40
C ASN A 50 23.66 29.76 17.48
N ILE A 51 22.55 29.13 17.87
CA ILE A 51 21.27 29.28 17.16
C ILE A 51 20.76 30.70 17.36
N VAL A 52 20.58 31.41 16.25
CA VAL A 52 20.01 32.77 16.22
C VAL A 52 18.49 32.71 16.11
N ASP A 53 17.99 31.75 15.34
CA ASP A 53 16.56 31.61 15.05
C ASP A 53 16.22 30.17 14.65
N LYS A 54 14.95 29.80 14.81
CA LYS A 54 14.41 28.51 14.45
C LYS A 54 13.07 28.70 13.74
N THR A 55 13.02 28.30 12.48
CA THR A 55 11.77 28.28 11.70
C THR A 55 11.23 26.86 11.60
N ARG A 56 9.92 26.68 11.68
CA ARG A 56 9.25 25.38 11.55
C ARG A 56 8.50 25.29 10.22
N SER A 57 8.55 24.12 9.58
CA SER A 57 7.72 23.76 8.43
C SER A 57 7.25 22.31 8.59
N GLY A 58 5.95 22.12 8.82
CA GLY A 58 5.40 20.82 9.25
C GLY A 58 6.05 20.35 10.56
N LEU A 59 6.54 19.10 10.57
CA LEU A 59 7.30 18.52 11.68
C LEU A 59 8.80 18.81 11.61
N ASN A 60 9.29 19.31 10.48
CA ASN A 60 10.69 19.66 10.32
C ASN A 60 10.97 21.08 10.82
N SER A 61 12.18 21.30 11.31
CA SER A 61 12.66 22.64 11.66
C SER A 61 13.93 22.97 10.89
N ILE A 62 14.11 24.25 10.61
CA ILE A 62 15.30 24.81 10.01
C ILE A 62 15.91 25.74 11.05
N LEU A 63 17.13 25.42 11.47
CA LEU A 63 17.91 26.24 12.39
C LEU A 63 18.70 27.27 11.60
N ARG A 64 18.76 28.51 12.10
CA ARG A 64 19.69 29.52 11.63
C ARG A 64 20.81 29.62 12.66
N VAL A 65 21.99 29.12 12.31
CA VAL A 65 23.13 29.03 13.23
C VAL A 65 24.22 29.99 12.77
N LYS A 66 24.72 30.80 13.70
CA LYS A 66 25.83 31.73 13.44
C LYS A 66 27.15 31.00 13.58
N CYS A 67 28.02 31.10 12.58
CA CYS A 67 29.37 30.56 12.65
C CYS A 67 30.23 31.42 13.58
N THR A 68 31.02 30.78 14.43
CA THR A 68 31.97 31.46 15.34
C THR A 68 33.20 31.99 14.60
N LYS A 69 33.65 31.32 13.53
CA LYS A 69 34.82 31.73 12.74
C LYS A 69 34.54 32.85 11.74
N CYS A 70 33.54 32.69 10.88
CA CYS A 70 33.27 33.62 9.79
C CYS A 70 32.02 34.48 9.99
N VAL A 71 31.32 34.35 11.12
CA VAL A 71 30.12 35.14 11.48
C VAL A 71 28.90 34.88 10.57
N ALA A 72 29.06 34.12 9.48
CA ALA A 72 27.99 33.79 8.55
C ALA A 72 26.86 33.00 9.22
N ILE A 73 25.62 33.32 8.84
CA ILE A 73 24.42 32.61 9.30
C ILE A 73 24.09 31.50 8.31
N THR A 74 24.15 30.26 8.77
CA THR A 74 23.85 29.07 7.94
C THR A 74 22.47 28.53 8.28
N ARG A 75 21.72 28.14 7.25
CA ARG A 75 20.43 27.44 7.38
C ARG A 75 20.68 25.94 7.46
N VAL A 76 20.39 25.35 8.61
CA VAL A 76 20.64 23.93 8.91
C VAL A 76 19.29 23.23 9.07
N PRO A 77 18.82 22.46 8.07
CA PRO A 77 17.64 21.62 8.24
C PRO A 77 17.94 20.46 9.20
N ILE A 78 17.00 20.19 10.11
CA ILE A 78 17.17 19.13 11.11
C ILE A 78 16.98 17.74 10.51
N GLY A 79 16.04 17.60 9.57
CA GLY A 79 15.78 16.34 8.87
C GLY A 79 16.14 16.38 7.39
N LYS A 80 15.97 15.22 6.76
CA LYS A 80 16.08 15.05 5.31
C LYS A 80 14.97 15.81 4.59
N LEU A 81 15.35 16.37 3.45
CA LEU A 81 14.49 17.15 2.60
C LEU A 81 14.56 16.57 1.19
N HIS A 82 13.41 16.30 0.58
CA HIS A 82 13.31 15.90 -0.82
C HIS A 82 12.66 17.00 -1.65
N VAL A 83 12.88 16.91 -2.97
CA VAL A 83 12.33 17.84 -3.95
C VAL A 83 11.05 17.23 -4.51
N VAL A 84 9.92 17.91 -4.34
CA VAL A 84 8.60 17.43 -4.80
C VAL A 84 8.29 17.90 -6.21
N ASN A 85 8.80 19.06 -6.60
CA ASN A 85 8.55 19.63 -7.91
C ASN A 85 9.86 20.19 -8.47
N THR A 86 10.26 19.77 -9.67
CA THR A 86 11.44 20.31 -10.37
C THR A 86 11.27 21.78 -10.75
N ASN A 87 10.04 22.26 -10.93
CA ASN A 87 9.73 23.62 -11.38
C ASN A 87 9.60 24.64 -10.24
N LYS A 88 9.37 24.19 -9.00
CA LYS A 88 9.37 25.05 -7.80
C LYS A 88 10.42 24.50 -6.84
N LYS A 89 11.42 25.31 -6.45
CA LYS A 89 12.45 24.97 -5.43
C LYS A 89 11.85 24.77 -4.01
N CYS A 90 10.68 24.17 -3.90
CA CYS A 90 10.04 23.78 -2.65
C CYS A 90 10.60 22.42 -2.23
N LYS A 91 11.22 22.39 -1.06
CA LYS A 91 11.70 21.16 -0.44
C LYS A 91 10.76 20.77 0.67
N ASN A 92 10.23 19.56 0.61
CA ASN A 92 9.40 19.00 1.66
C ASN A 92 10.23 18.06 2.52
N SER A 93 9.81 17.87 3.77
CA SER A 93 10.54 17.02 4.70
C SER A 93 10.02 15.59 4.67
N ASP A 94 10.93 14.63 4.60
CA ASP A 94 10.60 13.20 4.56
C ASP A 94 9.79 12.78 5.80
N SER A 95 10.12 13.34 6.97
CA SER A 95 9.42 13.04 8.21
C SER A 95 7.95 13.50 8.18
N THR A 96 7.68 14.69 7.64
CA THR A 96 6.29 15.18 7.50
C THR A 96 5.55 14.38 6.43
N THR A 97 6.18 14.08 5.29
CA THR A 97 5.58 13.23 4.25
C THR A 97 5.21 11.86 4.81
N GLY A 98 6.11 11.21 5.56
CA GLY A 98 5.85 9.90 6.15
C GLY A 98 4.69 9.91 7.16
N VAL A 99 4.58 10.96 7.97
CA VAL A 99 3.47 11.07 8.94
C VAL A 99 2.15 11.37 8.25
N VAL A 100 2.13 12.24 7.24
CA VAL A 100 0.91 12.52 6.46
C VAL A 100 0.49 11.30 5.64
N LEU A 101 1.42 10.59 5.00
CA LEU A 101 1.17 9.32 4.33
C LEU A 101 0.53 8.31 5.30
N GLY A 102 1.11 8.14 6.49
CA GLY A 102 0.55 7.26 7.51
C GLY A 102 -0.83 7.69 8.00
N ALA A 103 -1.07 8.99 8.16
CA ALA A 103 -2.37 9.54 8.55
C ALA A 103 -3.43 9.24 7.48
N VAL A 104 -3.16 9.58 6.22
CA VAL A 104 -4.08 9.35 5.10
C VAL A 104 -4.34 7.86 4.91
N HIS A 105 -3.30 7.03 4.95
CA HIS A 105 -3.43 5.57 4.85
C HIS A 105 -4.30 4.96 5.96
N ALA A 106 -4.26 5.54 7.17
CA ALA A 106 -5.08 5.11 8.30
C ALA A 106 -6.47 5.77 8.34
N GLY A 107 -6.82 6.60 7.36
CA GLY A 107 -8.11 7.31 7.32
C GLY A 107 -8.21 8.50 8.27
N TYR A 108 -7.08 9.06 8.73
CA TYR A 108 -7.05 10.27 9.54
C TYR A 108 -6.88 11.52 8.69
N GLY A 109 -7.76 12.49 8.88
CA GLY A 109 -7.56 13.87 8.42
C GLY A 109 -6.68 14.69 9.38
N CYS A 110 -6.38 15.93 9.00
CA CYS A 110 -5.55 16.86 9.79
C CYS A 110 -5.96 16.94 11.28
N SER A 111 -7.26 17.09 11.57
CA SER A 111 -7.75 17.18 12.95
C SER A 111 -7.59 15.86 13.74
N GLY A 112 -7.64 14.72 13.06
CA GLY A 112 -7.36 13.42 13.68
C GLY A 112 -5.88 13.31 14.06
N LEU A 113 -5.01 13.75 13.16
CA LEU A 113 -3.57 13.79 13.39
C LEU A 113 -3.19 14.78 14.51
N ASP A 114 -3.83 15.95 14.57
CA ASP A 114 -3.58 16.94 15.62
C ASP A 114 -3.94 16.42 17.02
N LYS A 115 -5.01 15.60 17.14
CA LYS A 115 -5.34 14.93 18.40
C LYS A 115 -4.23 13.97 18.85
N ILE A 116 -3.66 13.21 17.91
CA ILE A 116 -2.54 12.30 18.19
C ILE A 116 -1.31 13.09 18.64
N PHE A 117 -1.01 14.20 17.96
CA PHE A 117 0.10 15.07 18.33
C PHE A 117 -0.09 15.74 19.69
N ALA A 118 -1.31 16.17 20.01
CA ALA A 118 -1.63 16.72 21.32
C ALA A 118 -1.33 15.70 22.44
N CYS A 119 -1.71 14.43 22.26
CA CYS A 119 -1.38 13.37 23.20
C CYS A 119 0.12 13.06 23.31
N SER A 120 0.87 13.33 22.23
CA SER A 120 2.30 13.00 22.12
C SER A 120 3.22 14.19 22.43
N ASN A 121 2.67 15.32 22.87
CA ASN A 121 3.38 16.59 23.06
C ASN A 121 4.19 17.01 21.80
N MET A 122 3.63 16.71 20.62
CA MET A 122 4.19 17.06 19.33
C MET A 122 3.51 18.32 18.79
N PRO A 123 4.24 19.16 18.02
CA PRO A 123 3.64 20.31 17.37
C PRO A 123 2.58 19.89 16.33
N THR A 124 1.48 20.63 16.27
CA THR A 124 0.45 20.47 15.24
C THR A 124 0.92 20.94 13.87
N ILE A 125 0.28 20.42 12.82
CA ILE A 125 0.52 20.82 11.42
C ILE A 125 -0.67 21.68 10.99
N SER A 126 -0.43 22.76 10.25
CA SER A 126 -1.53 23.57 9.73
C SER A 126 -2.28 22.79 8.64
N MET A 127 -3.59 23.04 8.53
CA MET A 127 -4.42 22.43 7.48
C MET A 127 -3.86 22.66 6.08
N GLU A 128 -3.30 23.85 5.82
CA GLU A 128 -2.67 24.18 4.54
C GLU A 128 -1.46 23.30 4.25
N THR A 129 -0.56 23.15 5.24
CA THR A 129 0.60 22.27 5.11
C THR A 129 0.14 20.82 4.95
N PHE A 130 -0.82 20.35 5.74
CA PHE A 130 -1.35 18.99 5.63
C PHE A 130 -1.87 18.71 4.22
N LYS A 131 -2.72 19.58 3.66
CA LYS A 131 -3.25 19.45 2.30
C LYS A 131 -2.16 19.45 1.22
N GLN A 132 -1.08 20.20 1.43
CA GLN A 132 0.05 20.19 0.50
C GLN A 132 0.72 18.81 0.46
N TYR A 133 0.99 18.21 1.62
CA TYR A 133 1.57 16.87 1.71
C TYR A 133 0.57 15.77 1.30
N GLU A 134 -0.72 15.95 1.56
CA GLU A 134 -1.77 15.04 1.11
C GLU A 134 -1.83 14.93 -0.42
N ARG A 135 -1.70 16.05 -1.13
CA ARG A 135 -1.62 16.09 -2.60
C ARG A 135 -0.35 15.46 -3.16
N GLU A 136 0.74 15.49 -2.40
CA GLU A 136 2.00 14.84 -2.78
C GLU A 136 1.88 13.31 -2.67
N VAL A 137 1.29 12.80 -1.58
CA VAL A 137 1.21 11.35 -1.34
C VAL A 137 0.01 10.66 -2.00
N GLY A 138 -1.05 11.41 -2.30
CA GLY A 138 -2.31 10.90 -2.84
C GLY A 138 -2.15 9.99 -4.07
N PRO A 139 -1.44 10.43 -5.13
CA PRO A 139 -1.25 9.62 -6.33
C PRO A 139 -0.58 8.27 -6.07
N ALA A 140 0.43 8.24 -5.18
CA ALA A 140 1.14 7.01 -4.84
C ALA A 140 0.25 6.03 -4.05
N ILE A 141 -0.62 6.55 -3.17
CA ILE A 141 -1.61 5.74 -2.44
C ILE A 141 -2.63 5.15 -3.41
N GLU A 142 -3.14 5.96 -4.35
CA GLU A 142 -4.12 5.54 -5.35
C GLU A 142 -3.56 4.47 -6.28
N GLU A 143 -2.35 4.66 -6.80
CA GLU A 143 -1.65 3.67 -7.64
C GLU A 143 -1.49 2.34 -6.91
N THR A 144 -1.00 2.37 -5.66
CA THR A 144 -0.82 1.16 -4.84
C THR A 144 -2.16 0.46 -4.58
N ALA A 145 -3.23 1.21 -4.32
CA ALA A 145 -4.57 0.66 -4.14
C ALA A 145 -5.09 0.01 -5.43
N GLN A 146 -4.93 0.67 -6.58
CA GLN A 146 -5.36 0.15 -7.88
C GLN A 146 -4.61 -1.14 -8.24
N GLU A 147 -3.29 -1.19 -8.02
CA GLU A 147 -2.49 -2.40 -8.23
C GLU A 147 -2.93 -3.55 -7.33
N SER A 148 -3.20 -3.26 -6.05
CA SER A 148 -3.71 -4.24 -5.09
C SER A 148 -5.04 -4.83 -5.55
N CYS A 149 -6.00 -3.98 -5.96
CA CYS A 149 -7.28 -4.42 -6.50
C CYS A 149 -7.12 -5.23 -7.79
N LYS A 150 -6.26 -4.79 -8.73
CA LYS A 150 -5.98 -5.53 -9.97
C LYS A 150 -5.37 -6.90 -9.68
N LYS A 151 -4.51 -7.02 -8.67
CA LYS A 151 -3.90 -8.28 -8.26
C LYS A 151 -4.94 -9.22 -7.62
N ALA A 152 -5.75 -8.71 -6.69
CA ALA A 152 -6.83 -9.47 -6.07
C ALA A 152 -7.83 -10.00 -7.10
N ALA A 153 -8.29 -9.14 -8.03
CA ALA A 153 -9.20 -9.55 -9.09
C ALA A 153 -8.61 -10.64 -10.00
N LYS A 154 -7.30 -10.58 -10.30
CA LYS A 154 -6.60 -11.63 -11.05
C LYS A 154 -6.48 -12.93 -10.26
N GLU A 155 -6.35 -12.87 -8.94
CA GLU A 155 -6.33 -14.06 -8.08
C GLU A 155 -7.72 -14.70 -7.99
N GLU A 156 -8.78 -13.91 -7.81
CA GLU A 156 -10.16 -14.39 -7.81
C GLU A 156 -10.56 -15.03 -9.15
N CYS A 157 -10.21 -14.40 -10.28
CA CYS A 157 -10.47 -14.96 -11.62
C CYS A 157 -9.77 -16.30 -11.89
N LYS A 158 -8.69 -16.65 -11.16
CA LYS A 158 -8.04 -17.97 -11.32
C LYS A 158 -8.88 -19.09 -10.71
N TYR A 159 -9.71 -18.77 -9.72
CA TYR A 159 -10.54 -19.74 -9.02
C TYR A 159 -12.00 -19.70 -9.50
N ASP A 160 -12.45 -18.59 -10.07
CA ASP A 160 -13.80 -18.40 -10.63
C ASP A 160 -13.90 -18.79 -12.12
N VAL A 161 -13.50 -20.02 -12.47
CA VAL A 161 -13.83 -20.60 -13.79
C VAL A 161 -15.19 -21.30 -13.69
N ILE A 162 -16.26 -20.57 -14.00
CA ILE A 162 -17.60 -21.16 -14.14
C ILE A 162 -17.65 -21.90 -15.49
N LEU A 163 -17.56 -23.23 -15.47
CA LEU A 163 -17.94 -24.08 -16.59
C LEU A 163 -19.44 -24.40 -16.51
N GLN A 164 -20.19 -24.06 -17.56
CA GLN A 164 -21.59 -24.45 -17.70
C GLN A 164 -21.67 -25.94 -18.07
N ILE A 165 -22.42 -26.73 -17.30
CA ILE A 165 -22.79 -28.10 -17.67
C ILE A 165 -24.29 -28.11 -17.95
N ALA A 166 -24.67 -28.50 -19.17
CA ALA A 166 -26.06 -28.79 -19.52
C ALA A 166 -26.31 -30.29 -19.35
N GLY A 167 -27.32 -30.66 -18.56
CA GLY A 167 -27.79 -32.04 -18.45
C GLY A 167 -29.00 -32.27 -19.36
N TRP A 168 -29.06 -33.44 -20.00
CA TRP A 168 -30.17 -33.82 -20.88
C TRP A 168 -30.84 -35.08 -20.37
N CYS A 169 -32.16 -35.05 -20.20
CA CYS A 169 -32.97 -36.22 -19.81
C CYS A 169 -34.18 -36.31 -20.74
N GLU A 170 -34.12 -37.24 -21.70
CA GLU A 170 -35.09 -37.72 -22.71
C GLU A 170 -36.16 -36.76 -23.30
N THR A 171 -36.84 -35.93 -22.50
CA THR A 171 -37.82 -34.93 -22.96
C THR A 171 -37.59 -33.52 -22.38
N HIS A 172 -36.64 -33.35 -21.46
CA HIS A 172 -36.37 -32.07 -20.79
C HIS A 172 -34.86 -31.82 -20.67
N ALA A 173 -34.43 -30.61 -21.03
CA ALA A 173 -33.09 -30.11 -20.75
C ALA A 173 -33.10 -29.35 -19.42
N PHE A 174 -32.15 -29.65 -18.54
CA PHE A 174 -31.94 -28.86 -17.33
C PHE A 174 -30.50 -28.34 -17.32
N SER A 175 -30.33 -27.04 -17.13
CA SER A 175 -29.05 -26.46 -16.77
C SER A 175 -28.92 -26.49 -15.26
N VAL A 176 -27.95 -27.24 -14.74
CA VAL A 176 -27.63 -27.22 -13.31
C VAL A 176 -26.27 -26.60 -13.15
N TYR A 177 -26.23 -25.49 -12.42
CA TYR A 177 -24.98 -24.83 -12.03
C TYR A 177 -24.31 -25.66 -10.95
N ILE A 178 -23.30 -26.44 -11.33
CA ILE A 178 -22.42 -27.12 -10.37
C ILE A 178 -21.02 -26.58 -10.57
N ASN A 179 -20.37 -26.24 -9.46
CA ASN A 179 -19.05 -25.61 -9.43
C ASN A 179 -17.99 -26.69 -9.17
N PRO A 180 -17.33 -27.31 -10.17
CA PRO A 180 -16.30 -28.30 -9.89
C PRO A 180 -15.02 -27.58 -9.47
N THR A 181 -14.80 -27.47 -8.15
CA THR A 181 -13.53 -26.99 -7.58
C THR A 181 -12.41 -28.04 -7.65
N LYS A 182 -12.67 -29.21 -8.24
CA LYS A 182 -11.75 -30.36 -8.35
C LYS A 182 -11.98 -31.12 -9.66
N ASN A 183 -10.93 -31.81 -10.13
CA ASN A 183 -11.06 -32.82 -11.19
C ASN A 183 -12.16 -33.82 -10.83
N ILE A 184 -12.98 -34.19 -11.82
CA ILE A 184 -13.97 -35.25 -11.67
C ILE A 184 -13.22 -36.53 -11.36
N ASP A 185 -13.53 -37.15 -10.22
CA ASP A 185 -12.94 -38.42 -9.80
C ASP A 185 -13.25 -39.52 -10.82
N ASP A 186 -12.29 -40.38 -11.13
CA ASP A 186 -12.46 -41.48 -12.11
C ASP A 186 -13.67 -42.37 -11.77
N LYS A 187 -13.97 -42.57 -10.48
CA LYS A 187 -15.16 -43.32 -10.05
C LYS A 187 -16.46 -42.57 -10.36
N ALA A 188 -16.47 -41.24 -10.23
CA ALA A 188 -17.63 -40.41 -10.56
C ALA A 188 -17.86 -40.34 -12.07
N SER A 189 -16.77 -40.33 -12.86
CA SER A 189 -16.82 -40.41 -14.32
C SER A 189 -17.49 -41.71 -14.80
N VAL A 190 -17.15 -42.86 -14.19
CA VAL A 190 -17.77 -44.16 -14.52
C VAL A 190 -19.28 -44.17 -14.31
N HIS A 191 -19.79 -43.46 -13.29
CA HIS A 191 -21.23 -43.41 -12.99
C HIS A 191 -22.00 -42.35 -13.78
N THR A 192 -21.35 -41.24 -14.13
CA THR A 192 -22.01 -40.09 -14.81
C THR A 192 -21.78 -40.06 -16.32
N GLY A 193 -20.77 -40.77 -16.82
CA GLY A 193 -20.31 -40.69 -18.20
C GLY A 193 -19.60 -39.38 -18.54
N LEU A 194 -19.32 -38.51 -17.56
CA LEU A 194 -18.70 -37.20 -17.78
C LEU A 194 -17.18 -37.29 -17.60
N ILE A 195 -16.44 -36.88 -18.63
CA ILE A 195 -14.98 -36.81 -18.62
C ILE A 195 -14.49 -35.42 -18.99
N ASN A 196 -13.37 -34.99 -18.40
CA ASN A 196 -12.68 -33.77 -18.79
C ASN A 196 -11.54 -34.12 -19.75
N ILE A 197 -11.65 -33.72 -21.01
CA ILE A 197 -10.62 -33.87 -22.03
C ILE A 197 -10.13 -32.48 -22.41
N LYS A 198 -8.86 -32.15 -22.11
CA LYS A 198 -8.22 -30.89 -22.53
C LYS A 198 -9.07 -29.65 -22.20
N GLU A 199 -9.60 -29.57 -20.97
CA GLU A 199 -10.45 -28.47 -20.49
C GLU A 199 -11.85 -28.40 -21.10
N GLN A 200 -12.24 -29.42 -21.87
CA GLN A 200 -13.60 -29.59 -22.38
C GLN A 200 -14.28 -30.74 -21.63
N LEU A 201 -15.49 -30.48 -21.12
CA LEU A 201 -16.30 -31.51 -20.50
C LEU A 201 -17.08 -32.26 -21.58
N VAL A 202 -16.87 -33.57 -21.68
CA VAL A 202 -17.49 -34.43 -22.68
C VAL A 202 -18.32 -35.50 -21.98
N ALA A 203 -19.54 -35.74 -22.48
CA ALA A 203 -20.40 -36.83 -22.03
C ALA A 203 -20.24 -38.03 -22.97
N LEU A 204 -19.81 -39.17 -22.45
CA LEU A 204 -19.79 -40.45 -23.15
C LEU A 204 -21.19 -41.08 -23.09
N THR A 205 -22.09 -40.68 -23.98
CA THR A 205 -23.34 -41.40 -24.22
C THR A 205 -23.22 -42.29 -25.46
N ASN A 206 -24.02 -43.37 -25.54
CA ASN A 206 -24.11 -44.28 -26.71
C ASN A 206 -24.48 -43.57 -28.05
N LYS A 207 -24.76 -42.26 -28.00
CA LYS A 207 -24.75 -41.35 -29.13
C LYS A 207 -23.70 -40.28 -28.81
N ASN A 208 -22.67 -40.17 -29.65
CA ASN A 208 -21.61 -39.17 -29.54
C ASN A 208 -22.21 -37.75 -29.62
N ILE A 209 -22.50 -37.12 -28.48
CA ILE A 209 -22.90 -35.71 -28.42
C ILE A 209 -21.76 -34.96 -27.75
N VAL A 210 -21.05 -34.16 -28.55
CA VAL A 210 -19.97 -33.30 -28.08
C VAL A 210 -20.59 -32.01 -27.57
N PHE A 211 -20.42 -31.70 -26.28
CA PHE A 211 -20.80 -30.40 -25.73
C PHE A 211 -19.61 -29.45 -25.88
N GLU A 212 -19.78 -28.42 -26.69
CA GLU A 212 -18.78 -27.37 -26.83
C GLU A 212 -18.84 -26.47 -25.60
N SER A 213 -17.74 -26.39 -24.83
CA SER A 213 -17.62 -25.42 -23.75
C SER A 213 -17.81 -24.02 -24.31
N ALA A 214 -18.83 -23.28 -23.86
CA ALA A 214 -19.02 -21.90 -24.25
C ALA A 214 -17.76 -21.10 -23.85
N LYS A 215 -17.02 -20.62 -24.84
CA LYS A 215 -15.91 -19.67 -24.67
C LYS A 215 -16.45 -18.36 -24.11
N SER A 216 -16.62 -18.27 -22.79
CA SER A 216 -16.84 -16.99 -22.12
C SER A 216 -15.53 -16.47 -21.53
N TYR A 217 -14.57 -16.15 -22.41
CA TYR A 217 -13.32 -15.46 -22.06
C TYR A 217 -13.16 -14.16 -22.86
N ARG A 218 -14.22 -13.34 -22.94
CA ARG A 218 -14.10 -11.98 -23.51
C ARG A 218 -14.66 -10.84 -22.65
N THR A 219 -15.42 -11.13 -21.60
CA THR A 219 -16.08 -10.06 -20.83
C THR A 219 -15.27 -9.57 -19.63
N CYS A 220 -14.43 -10.41 -19.00
CA CYS A 220 -13.59 -9.96 -17.89
C CYS A 220 -12.36 -9.14 -18.31
N LEU A 221 -11.86 -9.28 -19.55
CA LEU A 221 -10.69 -8.50 -19.99
C LEU A 221 -11.04 -7.05 -20.38
N ASN A 222 -12.23 -6.82 -20.94
CA ASN A 222 -12.61 -5.50 -21.46
C ASN A 222 -13.01 -4.49 -20.36
N HIS A 223 -13.38 -4.97 -19.16
CA HIS A 223 -13.62 -4.10 -18.01
C HIS A 223 -12.33 -3.70 -17.26
N LEU A 224 -11.20 -4.38 -17.52
CA LEU A 224 -9.90 -4.07 -16.90
C LEU A 224 -9.08 -3.04 -17.67
N THR A 225 -9.45 -2.71 -18.92
CA THR A 225 -8.78 -1.70 -19.74
C THR A 225 -9.48 -0.33 -19.72
N THR A 226 -10.60 -0.19 -19.00
CA THR A 226 -11.37 1.05 -18.88
C THR A 226 -11.55 1.56 -17.44
N LEU A 227 -10.77 1.05 -16.47
CA LEU A 227 -10.72 1.53 -15.08
C LEU A 227 -9.30 1.95 -14.66
#